data_AF-A0A6N2C9P4-F1
#
_entry.id   AF-A0A6N2C9P4-F1
#
_cell.length_a   1.000
_cell.length_b   1.000
_cell.length_c   1.000
_cell.angle_alpha   90.00
_cell.angle_beta   90.00
_cell.angle_gamma   90.00
#
_symmetry.space_group_name_H-M   'P 1'
#
loop_
_entity.id
_entity.type
_entity.pdbx_description
1 polymer ?
#
loop_
_entity_poly.entity_id
_entity_poly.type
_entity_poly.pdbx_seq_one_letter_code
_entity_poly.pdbx_strand_id
1 'polypeptide(L)' 'MVHELNDRIMKMILGEGRTYYSSENVCKASVNTNEEDILYPTEFLNNLQFLGIPIHEIHMKVGSPFMLLRNLNQT' A
#
# COMPACT_ATOMS: atom_id res chain seq x y z
N MET A 1 11.02 8.36 -10.68
CA MET A 1 12.47 8.07 -10.56
C MET A 1 12.78 6.97 -9.53
N VAL A 2 12.43 7.11 -8.24
CA VAL A 2 12.71 6.05 -7.24
C VAL A 2 11.86 4.78 -7.49
N HIS A 3 10.59 4.93 -7.89
CA HIS A 3 9.71 3.81 -8.16
C HIS A 3 10.22 2.92 -9.31
N GLU A 4 10.58 3.50 -10.44
CA GLU A 4 11.14 2.76 -11.59
C GLU A 4 12.43 2.00 -11.25
N LEU A 5 13.31 2.59 -10.42
CA LEU A 5 14.52 1.93 -9.96
C LEU A 5 14.17 0.72 -9.06
N ASN A 6 13.27 0.92 -8.11
CA ASN A 6 12.81 -0.15 -7.22
C ASN A 6 12.18 -1.28 -8.03
N ASP A 7 11.33 -0.96 -9.01
CA ASP A 7 10.69 -1.96 -9.88
C ASP A 7 11.72 -2.74 -10.71
N ARG A 8 12.74 -2.06 -11.23
CA ARG A 8 13.83 -2.70 -11.96
C ARG A 8 14.61 -3.67 -11.07
N ILE A 9 14.93 -3.25 -9.84
CA ILE A 9 15.62 -4.10 -8.87
C ILE A 9 14.73 -5.30 -8.49
N MET A 10 13.44 -5.10 -8.26
CA MET A 10 12.47 -6.16 -7.95
C MET A 10 12.37 -7.20 -9.07
N LYS A 11 12.50 -6.79 -10.34
CA LYS A 11 12.53 -7.71 -11.49
C LYS A 11 13.81 -8.55 -11.56
N MET A 12 14.93 -8.06 -11.03
CA MET A 12 16.21 -8.79 -11.01
C MET A 12 16.28 -9.84 -9.91
N ILE A 13 15.51 -9.68 -8.83
CA ILE A 13 15.48 -10.62 -7.72
C ILE A 13 14.76 -11.90 -8.16
N LEU A 14 15.44 -13.04 -7.98
CA LEU A 14 14.92 -14.37 -8.27
C LEU A 14 13.84 -14.75 -7.25
N GLY A 15 12.86 -15.51 -7.70
CA GLY A 15 11.75 -16.00 -6.87
C GLY A 15 10.40 -15.46 -7.29
N GLU A 16 9.36 -16.15 -6.83
CA GLU A 16 7.97 -15.79 -7.07
C GLU A 16 7.60 -14.53 -6.28
N GLY A 17 6.97 -13.59 -6.98
CA GLY A 17 6.43 -12.38 -6.37
C GLY A 17 5.00 -12.58 -5.89
N ARG A 18 4.61 -11.86 -4.85
CA ARG A 18 3.21 -11.72 -4.43
C ARG A 18 2.86 -10.24 -4.38
N THR A 19 1.75 -9.89 -5.01
CA THR A 19 1.15 -8.56 -4.87
C THR A 19 0.22 -8.54 -3.66
N TYR A 20 0.35 -7.53 -2.81
CA TYR A 20 -0.57 -7.23 -1.73
C TYR A 20 -1.29 -5.93 -2.07
N TYR A 21 -2.61 -5.96 -2.11
CA TYR A 21 -3.44 -4.78 -2.38
C TYR A 21 -3.84 -4.09 -1.08
N SER A 22 -4.01 -2.77 -1.14
CA SER A 22 -4.57 -1.97 -0.06
C SER A 22 -6.03 -2.35 0.19
N SER A 23 -6.55 -2.01 1.37
CA SER A 23 -7.97 -2.13 1.63
C SER A 23 -8.74 -1.03 0.89
N GLU A 24 -9.83 -1.41 0.25
CA GLU A 24 -10.75 -0.53 -0.48
C GLU A 24 -11.83 0.09 0.42
N ASN A 25 -11.75 -0.13 1.74
CA ASN A 25 -12.77 0.30 2.69
C ASN A 25 -12.18 1.18 3.78
N VAL A 26 -12.98 2.16 4.22
CA VAL A 26 -12.67 2.96 5.41
C VAL A 26 -12.97 2.13 6.67
N CYS A 27 -12.13 2.30 7.69
CA CYS A 27 -12.22 1.49 8.90
C CYS A 27 -13.47 1.90 9.70
N LYS A 28 -14.47 1.03 9.77
CA LYS A 28 -15.76 1.28 10.45
C LYS A 28 -15.69 1.55 11.96
N ALA A 29 -14.50 1.44 12.55
CA ALA A 29 -14.25 1.71 13.95
C ALA A 29 -14.03 3.21 14.25
N SER A 30 -13.88 4.09 13.24
CA SER A 30 -13.41 5.46 13.41
C SER A 30 -14.47 6.58 13.36
N VAL A 31 -15.78 6.29 13.57
CA VAL A 31 -16.98 7.18 13.60
C VAL A 31 -18.02 6.78 12.52
N ASN A 32 -19.27 7.24 12.67
CA ASN A 32 -20.52 6.81 12.00
C ASN A 32 -20.38 6.39 10.53
N THR A 33 -20.65 5.11 10.27
CA THR A 33 -20.16 4.34 9.12
C THR A 33 -20.94 4.48 7.81
N ASN A 34 -22.09 5.14 7.79
CA ASN A 34 -22.98 5.07 6.63
C ASN A 34 -22.74 6.21 5.62
N GLU A 35 -22.16 7.32 6.06
CA GLU A 35 -21.89 8.49 5.21
C GLU A 35 -20.50 8.41 4.56
N GLU A 36 -19.57 7.65 5.14
CA GLU A 36 -18.19 7.53 4.65
C GLU A 36 -18.07 6.73 3.36
N ASP A 37 -18.89 5.69 3.17
CA ASP A 37 -18.91 4.92 1.91
C ASP A 37 -19.33 5.82 0.71
N ILE A 38 -20.08 6.90 0.98
CA ILE A 38 -20.46 7.90 -0.02
C ILE A 38 -19.33 8.93 -0.23
N LEU A 39 -18.65 9.34 0.85
CA LEU A 39 -17.58 10.34 0.79
C LEU A 39 -16.25 9.79 0.26
N TYR A 40 -16.01 8.49 0.45
CA TYR A 40 -14.75 7.80 0.12
C TYR A 40 -15.03 6.56 -0.75
N PRO A 41 -15.51 6.75 -1.98
CA PRO A 41 -15.71 5.62 -2.89
C PRO A 41 -14.38 4.93 -3.21
N THR A 42 -14.43 3.65 -3.58
CA THR A 42 -13.26 2.83 -3.88
C THR A 42 -12.35 3.46 -4.94
N GLU A 43 -12.91 4.09 -5.97
CA GLU A 43 -12.12 4.79 -6.99
C GLU A 43 -11.33 5.95 -6.42
N PHE A 44 -11.86 6.65 -5.41
CA PHE A 44 -11.12 7.70 -4.70
C PHE A 44 -9.99 7.09 -3.87
N LEU A 45 -10.29 6.04 -3.09
CA LEU A 45 -9.31 5.36 -2.23
C LEU A 45 -8.15 4.76 -3.04
N ASN A 46 -8.44 4.19 -4.21
CA ASN A 46 -7.45 3.55 -5.09
C ASN A 46 -6.51 4.57 -5.75
N ASN A 47 -6.93 5.83 -5.83
CA ASN A 47 -6.12 6.93 -6.38
C ASN A 47 -5.34 7.71 -5.32
N LEU A 48 -5.48 7.37 -4.04
CA LEU A 48 -4.74 8.04 -2.98
C LEU A 48 -3.23 7.78 -3.10
N GLN A 49 -2.49 8.84 -3.39
CA GLN A 49 -1.03 8.86 -3.36
C GLN A 49 -0.56 9.72 -2.20
N PHE A 50 0.04 9.08 -1.20
CA PHE A 50 0.68 9.77 -0.09
C PHE A 50 2.19 9.72 -0.23
N LEU A 51 2.87 10.81 0.13
CA LEU A 51 4.33 10.80 0.22
C LEU A 51 4.76 9.76 1.27
N GLY A 52 5.55 8.79 0.84
CA GLY A 52 6.06 7.74 1.73
C GLY A 52 5.08 6.60 2.01
N ILE A 53 4.05 6.38 1.19
CA ILE A 53 3.22 5.16 1.22
C ILE A 53 3.14 4.59 -0.20
N PRO A 54 3.37 3.28 -0.41
CA PRO A 54 3.21 2.67 -1.72
C PRO A 54 1.77 2.77 -2.23
N ILE A 55 1.65 2.94 -3.53
CA ILE A 55 0.41 3.28 -4.22
C ILE A 55 -0.43 2.01 -4.37
N HIS A 56 -1.49 1.86 -3.57
CA HIS A 56 -2.56 0.83 -3.62
C HIS A 56 -2.15 -0.67 -3.71
N GLU A 57 -0.93 -1.00 -4.08
CA GLU A 57 -0.39 -2.32 -4.21
C GLU A 57 1.10 -2.32 -3.84
N ILE A 58 1.55 -3.44 -3.26
CA ILE A 58 2.95 -3.68 -2.96
C ILE A 58 3.32 -5.03 -3.55
N HIS A 59 4.26 -5.03 -4.49
CA HIS A 59 4.84 -6.24 -5.03
C HIS A 59 6.01 -6.70 -4.16
N MET A 60 5.98 -7.94 -3.67
CA MET A 60 6.98 -8.48 -2.75
C MET A 60 7.57 -9.79 -3.24
N LYS A 61 8.89 -9.96 -3.06
CA LYS A 61 9.60 -11.22 -3.30
C LYS A 61 10.47 -11.57 -2.10
N VAL A 62 10.60 -12.87 -1.83
CA VAL A 62 11.53 -13.36 -0.80
C VAL A 62 12.95 -12.90 -1.14
N GLY A 63 13.66 -12.34 -0.16
CA GLY A 63 15.01 -11.80 -0.34
C GLY A 63 15.09 -10.35 -0.81
N SER A 64 13.95 -9.68 -1.05
CA SER A 64 13.94 -8.25 -1.39
C SER A 64 14.01 -7.35 -0.15
N PRO A 65 14.81 -6.28 -0.17
CA PRO A 65 14.84 -5.32 0.92
C PRO A 65 13.58 -4.44 0.92
N PHE A 66 12.98 -4.24 2.09
CA PHE A 66 11.84 -3.34 2.31
C PHE A 66 12.11 -2.38 3.46
N MET A 67 11.52 -1.19 3.36
CA MET A 67 11.57 -0.18 4.42
C MET A 67 10.23 -0.14 5.16
N LEU A 68 10.27 -0.20 6.48
CA LEU A 68 9.10 0.09 7.30
C LEU A 68 8.89 1.60 7.36
N LEU A 69 7.69 2.04 6.97
CA LEU A 69 7.31 3.45 6.91
C LEU A 69 6.63 3.94 8.19
N ARG A 70 6.32 3.00 9.10
CA ARG A 70 5.70 3.26 10.40
C ARG A 70 6.38 2.41 11.47
N ASN A 71 6.46 2.94 12.68
CA ASN A 71 6.86 2.16 13.84
C ASN A 71 5.77 1.12 14.13
N LEU A 72 6.16 -0.14 14.32
CA LEU A 72 5.25 -1.22 14.70
C LEU A 72 5.02 -1.27 16.21
N ASN A 73 5.99 -0.80 16.99
CA ASN A 73 5.93 -0.69 18.44
C ASN A 73 5.63 0.77 18.82
N GLN A 74 4.36 1.15 18.69
CA GLN A 74 3.85 2.43 19.19
C GLN A 74 3.36 2.21 20.61
N THR A 75 4.29 2.19 21.57
CA THR A 75 3.97 2.25 23.01
C THR A 75 4.08 3.70 23.48
#